data_AF-M2B1F9-F1
#
_entry.id   AF-M2B1F9-F1
#
_cell.length_a   1.000
_cell.length_b   1.000
_cell.length_c   1.000
_cell.angle_alpha   90.00
_cell.angle_beta   90.00
_cell.angle_gamma   90.00
#
_symmetry.space_group_name_H-M   'P 1'
#
loop_
_entity.id
_entity.type
_entity.pdbx_description
1 polymer ?
#
loop_
_entity_poly.entity_id
_entity_poly.type
_entity_poly.pdbx_seq_one_letter_code
_entity_poly.pdbx_strand_id
1 'polypeptide(L)'
;MIQSGVHPQSISDALFLSAGEMVMQQPAIVALHSATSTNALQYAYRTAADDQNRMRLLLQNAAFIPHFRQAMDSRGKVGDSQINELTSESAGDDSVSVDQIFDSVGQDRSHASAATYQYLESDGKAEDLIHAARQLTFLKGNDSHDYKYSSAALEDYYAISPELRNRYLAAATYMLPGKNDRDNSLVTRVREALA
;
A
#
# COMPACT_ATOMS: atom_id res chain seq x y z
N MET A 1 -14.53 -5.49 20.94
CA MET A 1 -14.39 -6.33 19.73
C MET A 1 -13.88 -7.72 20.07
N ILE A 2 -12.62 -7.89 20.50
CA ILE A 2 -12.06 -9.23 20.82
C ILE A 2 -12.85 -9.94 21.94
N GLN A 3 -13.14 -9.22 23.04
CA GLN A 3 -13.98 -9.75 24.13
C GLN A 3 -15.40 -10.13 23.68
N SER A 4 -15.84 -9.63 22.52
CA SER A 4 -17.14 -9.92 21.91
C SER A 4 -17.05 -11.00 20.82
N GLY A 5 -15.91 -11.70 20.70
CA GLY A 5 -15.72 -12.80 19.76
C GLY A 5 -15.13 -12.43 18.38
N VAL A 6 -14.78 -11.16 18.14
CA VAL A 6 -14.13 -10.77 16.87
C VAL A 6 -12.69 -11.30 16.83
N HIS A 7 -12.34 -12.03 15.78
CA HIS A 7 -11.00 -12.57 15.59
C HIS A 7 -9.97 -11.43 15.41
N PRO A 8 -8.78 -11.48 16.03
CA PRO A 8 -7.77 -10.43 15.89
C PRO A 8 -7.36 -10.13 14.45
N GLN A 9 -7.30 -11.14 13.58
CA GLN A 9 -7.01 -10.94 12.15
C GLN A 9 -7.99 -9.97 11.48
N SER A 10 -9.29 -10.06 11.78
CA SER A 10 -10.29 -9.15 11.21
C SER A 10 -10.07 -7.69 11.64
N ILE A 11 -9.52 -7.49 12.83
CA ILE A 11 -9.14 -6.15 13.30
C ILE A 11 -7.89 -5.70 12.54
N SER A 12 -6.86 -6.54 12.44
CA SER A 12 -5.65 -6.23 11.66
C SER A 12 -5.95 -5.90 10.20
N ASP A 13 -6.82 -6.68 9.54
CA ASP A 13 -7.27 -6.42 8.17
C ASP A 13 -7.93 -5.03 8.05
N ALA A 14 -8.82 -4.68 8.99
CA ALA A 14 -9.45 -3.37 9.00
C ALA A 14 -8.43 -2.23 9.18
N LEU A 15 -7.38 -2.43 9.98
CA LEU A 15 -6.32 -1.43 10.20
C LEU A 15 -5.46 -1.25 8.94
N PHE A 16 -5.09 -2.34 8.26
CA PHE A 16 -4.38 -2.28 6.98
C PHE A 16 -5.22 -1.59 5.90
N LEU A 17 -6.48 -2.02 5.72
CA LEU A 17 -7.38 -1.42 4.73
C LEU A 17 -7.66 0.05 5.02
N SER A 18 -7.83 0.44 6.28
CA SER A 18 -8.00 1.86 6.66
C SER A 18 -6.77 2.70 6.32
N ALA A 19 -5.57 2.15 6.51
CA ALA A 19 -4.33 2.82 6.14
C ALA A 19 -4.18 2.94 4.61
N GLY A 20 -4.52 1.88 3.86
CA GLY A 20 -4.55 1.89 2.41
C GLY A 20 -5.58 2.87 1.83
N GLU A 21 -6.77 2.95 2.44
CA GLU A 21 -7.82 3.89 2.04
C GLU A 21 -7.36 5.34 2.19
N MET A 22 -6.69 5.68 3.31
CA MET A 22 -6.13 7.02 3.50
C MET A 22 -5.11 7.38 2.42
N VAL A 23 -4.35 6.40 1.90
CA VAL A 23 -3.44 6.61 0.77
C VAL A 23 -4.21 6.97 -0.50
N MET A 24 -5.34 6.32 -0.77
CA MET A 24 -6.22 6.68 -1.90
C MET A 24 -6.81 8.09 -1.73
N GLN A 25 -7.26 8.42 -0.51
CA GLN A 25 -7.94 9.68 -0.20
C GLN A 25 -7.02 10.91 -0.21
N GLN A 26 -5.77 10.77 0.23
CA GLN A 26 -4.78 11.85 0.22
C GLN A 26 -3.35 11.26 0.13
N PRO A 27 -2.85 10.96 -1.08
CA PRO A 27 -1.55 10.30 -1.29
C PRO A 27 -0.40 11.26 -0.98
N ALA A 28 -0.04 11.33 0.30
CA ALA A 28 0.93 12.24 0.87
C ALA A 28 1.58 11.65 2.13
N ILE A 29 2.50 12.42 2.72
CA ILE A 29 3.34 11.97 3.84
C ILE A 29 2.55 11.44 5.04
N VAL A 30 1.39 12.03 5.38
CA VAL A 30 0.58 11.59 6.54
C VAL A 30 -0.05 10.22 6.28
N ALA A 31 -0.69 10.03 5.12
CA ALA A 31 -1.27 8.74 4.76
C ALA A 31 -0.21 7.64 4.64
N LEU A 32 0.95 7.97 4.06
CA LEU A 32 2.11 7.08 4.01
C LEU A 32 2.57 6.67 5.42
N HIS A 33 2.61 7.62 6.35
CA HIS A 33 2.95 7.33 7.75
C HIS A 33 1.91 6.44 8.43
N SER A 34 0.64 6.56 8.06
CA SER A 34 -0.37 5.60 8.53
C SER A 34 -0.04 4.18 8.07
N ALA A 35 0.23 3.97 6.78
CA ALA A 35 0.55 2.63 6.24
C ALA A 35 1.83 2.05 6.88
N THR A 36 2.90 2.84 6.92
CA THR A 36 4.19 2.39 7.48
C THR A 36 4.14 2.16 9.00
N SER A 37 3.34 2.93 9.75
CA SER A 37 3.13 2.70 11.18
C SER A 37 2.30 1.44 11.43
N THR A 38 1.27 1.20 10.60
CA THR A 38 0.47 -0.03 10.65
C THR A 38 1.35 -1.26 10.38
N ASN A 39 2.16 -1.24 9.32
CA ASN A 39 3.13 -2.31 9.04
C ASN A 39 4.02 -2.60 10.26
N ALA A 40 4.68 -1.58 10.82
CA ALA A 40 5.59 -1.75 11.96
C ALA A 40 4.90 -2.32 13.20
N LEU A 41 3.71 -1.81 13.55
CA LEU A 41 2.95 -2.28 14.71
C LEU A 41 2.41 -3.69 14.52
N GLN A 42 2.00 -4.05 13.29
CA GLN A 42 1.52 -5.38 12.96
C GLN A 42 2.67 -6.40 12.90
N TYR A 43 3.85 -6.01 12.43
CA TYR A 43 5.05 -6.83 12.54
C TYR A 43 5.39 -7.11 14.01
N ALA A 44 5.42 -6.06 14.84
CA ALA A 44 5.65 -6.20 16.28
C ALA A 44 4.58 -7.08 16.94
N TYR A 45 3.31 -6.94 16.55
CA TYR A 45 2.21 -7.77 17.04
C TYR A 45 2.45 -9.26 16.74
N ARG A 46 2.84 -9.59 15.50
CA ARG A 46 3.08 -10.99 15.10
C ARG A 46 4.30 -11.60 15.79
N THR A 47 5.30 -10.79 16.09
CA THR A 47 6.60 -11.24 16.61
C THR A 47 6.75 -11.13 18.13
N ALA A 48 5.89 -10.38 18.82
CA ALA A 48 5.92 -10.27 20.27
C ALA A 48 5.66 -11.63 20.94
N ALA A 49 6.47 -11.97 21.94
CA ALA A 49 6.32 -13.22 22.70
C ALA A 49 5.20 -13.16 23.75
N ASP A 50 4.88 -11.95 24.24
CA ASP A 50 3.93 -11.73 25.32
C ASP A 50 2.56 -11.27 24.78
N ASP A 51 1.49 -11.96 25.18
CA ASP A 51 0.12 -11.69 24.73
C ASP A 51 -0.38 -10.31 25.16
N GLN A 52 0.04 -9.84 26.35
CA GLN A 52 -0.35 -8.52 26.81
C GLN A 52 0.25 -7.43 25.89
N ASN A 53 1.52 -7.58 25.49
CA ASN A 53 2.17 -6.70 24.54
C ASN A 53 1.55 -6.79 23.15
N ARG A 54 1.16 -7.99 22.68
CA ARG A 54 0.38 -8.12 21.44
C ARG A 54 -0.89 -7.27 21.50
N MET A 55 -1.67 -7.37 22.57
CA MET A 55 -2.90 -6.60 22.70
C MET A 55 -2.65 -5.08 22.76
N ARG A 56 -1.57 -4.65 23.44
CA ARG A 56 -1.18 -3.23 23.47
C ARG A 56 -0.79 -2.70 22.08
N LEU A 57 -0.05 -3.48 21.30
CA LEU A 57 0.36 -3.11 19.94
C LEU A 57 -0.85 -2.98 19.00
N LEU A 58 -1.78 -3.93 19.08
CA LEU A 58 -3.02 -3.87 18.29
C LEU A 58 -3.86 -2.65 18.69
N LEU A 59 -3.97 -2.37 19.99
CA LEU A 59 -4.68 -1.19 20.49
C LEU A 59 -4.00 0.11 20.05
N GLN A 60 -2.67 0.17 20.10
CA GLN A 60 -1.89 1.33 19.64
C GLN A 60 -2.13 1.61 18.16
N ASN A 61 -2.12 0.56 17.32
CA ASN A 61 -2.38 0.71 15.90
C ASN A 61 -3.81 1.21 15.65
N ALA A 62 -4.80 0.65 16.37
CA ALA A 62 -6.18 1.10 16.31
C ALA A 62 -6.36 2.56 16.73
N ALA A 63 -5.61 3.05 17.71
CA ALA A 63 -5.63 4.46 18.11
C ALA A 63 -4.98 5.39 17.07
N PHE A 64 -3.99 4.90 16.32
CA PHE A 64 -3.30 5.69 15.31
C PHE A 64 -4.10 5.95 14.04
N ILE A 65 -4.93 5.00 13.59
CA ILE A 65 -5.76 5.19 12.39
C ILE A 65 -6.60 6.49 12.43
N PRO A 66 -7.45 6.75 13.44
CA PRO A 66 -8.21 7.99 13.50
C PRO A 66 -7.32 9.21 13.72
N HIS A 67 -6.18 9.06 14.40
CA HIS A 67 -5.23 10.16 14.60
C HIS A 67 -4.60 10.61 13.27
N PHE A 68 -4.17 9.68 12.42
CA PHE A 68 -3.67 10.00 11.08
C PHE A 68 -4.76 10.61 10.20
N ARG A 69 -5.99 10.08 10.26
CA ARG A 69 -7.13 10.65 9.52
C ARG A 69 -7.37 12.12 9.91
N GLN A 70 -7.39 12.42 11.19
CA GLN A 70 -7.52 13.81 11.68
C GLN A 70 -6.34 14.69 11.24
N ALA A 71 -5.12 14.15 11.20
CA ALA A 71 -3.94 14.89 10.74
C ALA A 71 -4.01 15.22 9.24
N MET A 72 -4.66 14.38 8.42
CA MET A 72 -4.88 14.65 6.99
C MET A 72 -5.80 15.86 6.76
N ASP A 73 -6.82 16.06 7.60
CA ASP A 73 -7.74 17.20 7.52
C ASP A 73 -7.00 18.55 7.62
N SER A 74 -5.93 18.59 8.43
CA SER A 74 -5.10 19.78 8.61
C SER A 74 -4.14 20.04 7.44
N ARG A 75 -4.06 19.14 6.46
CA ARG A 75 -3.10 19.16 5.34
C ARG A 75 -3.75 19.35 3.97
N GLY A 76 -5.06 19.48 3.91
CA GLY A 76 -5.81 19.78 2.69
C GLY A 76 -7.07 18.94 2.57
N LYS A 77 -7.65 18.92 1.37
CA LYS A 77 -8.83 18.11 1.10
C LYS A 77 -8.49 16.62 1.24
N VAL A 78 -9.31 15.91 2.00
CA VAL A 78 -9.32 14.44 2.05
C VAL A 78 -10.38 13.96 1.06
N GLY A 79 -10.02 13.03 0.18
CA GLY A 79 -10.94 12.40 -0.76
C GLY A 79 -12.02 11.57 -0.06
N ASP A 80 -13.05 11.22 -0.82
CA ASP A 80 -14.20 10.42 -0.39
C ASP A 80 -14.13 8.97 -0.89
N SER A 81 -13.05 8.59 -1.57
CA SER A 81 -12.82 7.22 -2.05
C SER A 81 -12.87 6.23 -0.88
N GLN A 82 -13.55 5.11 -1.07
CA GLN A 82 -13.58 4.01 -0.12
C GLN A 82 -12.93 2.77 -0.71
N ILE A 83 -12.09 2.09 0.07
CA ILE A 83 -11.30 0.95 -0.43
C ILE A 83 -12.17 -0.27 -0.75
N ASN A 84 -13.31 -0.42 -0.09
CA ASN A 84 -14.32 -1.46 -0.35
C ASN A 84 -15.11 -1.21 -1.65
N GLU A 85 -15.16 0.03 -2.14
CA GLU A 85 -15.82 0.40 -3.40
C GLU A 85 -14.90 0.26 -4.62
N LEU A 86 -13.65 -0.17 -4.42
CA LEU A 86 -12.73 -0.44 -5.52
C LEU A 86 -13.28 -1.59 -6.39
N THR A 87 -13.46 -1.29 -7.68
CA THR A 87 -13.95 -2.21 -8.69
C THR A 87 -12.99 -2.25 -9.88
N SER A 88 -13.04 -3.33 -10.64
CA SER A 88 -12.34 -3.43 -11.91
C SER A 88 -12.97 -2.46 -12.92
N GLU A 89 -12.14 -1.69 -13.64
CA GLU A 89 -12.62 -0.94 -14.79
C GLU A 89 -13.03 -1.95 -15.87
N SER A 90 -14.34 -2.03 -16.14
CA SER A 90 -15.05 -2.76 -17.22
C SER A 90 -14.33 -3.97 -17.85
N ALA A 91 -14.99 -5.13 -17.82
CA ALA A 91 -14.60 -6.40 -18.46
C ALA A 91 -14.51 -6.35 -20.01
N GLY A 92 -13.67 -5.46 -20.56
CA GLY A 92 -13.08 -5.68 -21.86
C GLY A 92 -12.14 -6.88 -21.77
N ASP A 93 -12.10 -7.69 -22.83
CA ASP A 93 -11.30 -8.92 -22.92
C ASP A 93 -9.77 -8.65 -22.93
N ASP A 94 -9.37 -7.38 -22.78
CA ASP A 94 -7.98 -6.97 -22.75
C ASP A 94 -7.40 -7.20 -21.34
N SER A 95 -6.57 -8.24 -21.23
CA SER A 95 -5.80 -8.50 -20.02
C SER A 95 -4.90 -7.30 -19.69
N VAL A 96 -5.09 -6.72 -18.51
CA VAL A 96 -4.16 -5.71 -17.96
C VAL A 96 -2.82 -6.36 -17.69
N SER A 97 -1.73 -5.72 -18.10
CA SER A 97 -0.36 -6.15 -17.79
C SER A 97 0.27 -5.31 -16.68
N VAL A 98 1.28 -5.88 -16.00
CA VAL A 98 2.08 -5.19 -14.99
C VAL A 98 2.72 -3.91 -15.54
N ASP A 99 3.20 -3.95 -16.79
CA ASP A 99 3.80 -2.78 -17.45
C ASP A 99 2.79 -1.64 -17.63
N GLN A 100 1.56 -1.95 -18.06
CA GLN A 100 0.49 -0.95 -18.20
C GLN A 100 0.11 -0.30 -16.87
N ILE A 101 0.09 -1.09 -15.79
CA ILE A 101 -0.15 -0.58 -14.44
C ILE A 101 0.92 0.46 -14.06
N PHE A 102 2.20 0.10 -14.13
CA PHE A 102 3.27 1.02 -13.75
C PHE A 102 3.48 2.18 -14.72
N ASP A 103 3.03 2.05 -15.97
CA ASP A 103 2.97 3.16 -16.91
C ASP A 103 1.98 4.26 -16.46
N SER A 104 0.88 3.88 -15.80
CA SER A 104 -0.19 4.79 -15.36
C SER A 104 -0.01 5.40 -13.97
N VAL A 105 0.75 4.79 -13.05
CA VAL A 105 0.93 5.27 -11.65
C VAL A 105 1.30 6.76 -11.53
N GLY A 106 2.17 7.26 -12.40
CA GLY A 106 2.60 8.67 -12.40
C GLY A 106 1.65 9.64 -13.12
N GLN A 107 0.67 9.11 -13.86
CA GLN A 107 -0.24 9.87 -14.73
C GLN A 107 -1.65 9.93 -14.13
N ASP A 108 -2.19 8.77 -13.77
CA ASP A 108 -3.50 8.60 -13.15
C ASP A 108 -3.43 7.45 -12.13
N ARG A 109 -3.29 7.82 -10.87
CA ARG A 109 -3.18 6.87 -9.74
C ARG A 109 -4.46 6.09 -9.50
N SER A 110 -5.62 6.69 -9.79
CA SER A 110 -6.91 6.03 -9.63
C SER A 110 -7.06 4.93 -10.66
N HIS A 111 -6.70 5.22 -11.92
CA HIS A 111 -6.66 4.21 -12.98
C HIS A 111 -5.64 3.11 -12.66
N ALA A 112 -4.42 3.46 -12.23
CA ALA A 112 -3.40 2.47 -11.86
C ALA A 112 -3.88 1.52 -10.74
N SER A 113 -4.58 2.04 -9.74
CA SER A 113 -5.19 1.26 -8.66
C SER A 113 -6.28 0.33 -9.19
N ALA A 114 -7.21 0.83 -10.01
CA ALA A 114 -8.28 0.02 -10.58
C ALA A 114 -7.74 -1.08 -11.51
N ALA A 115 -6.74 -0.76 -12.33
CA ALA A 115 -6.04 -1.70 -13.19
C ALA A 115 -5.29 -2.78 -12.38
N THR A 116 -4.68 -2.40 -11.26
CA THR A 116 -4.05 -3.34 -10.32
C THR A 116 -5.06 -4.29 -9.71
N TYR A 117 -6.21 -3.76 -9.28
CA TYR A 117 -7.28 -4.60 -8.76
C TYR A 117 -7.79 -5.57 -9.83
N GLN A 118 -8.08 -5.08 -11.05
CA GLN A 118 -8.50 -5.93 -12.17
C GLN A 118 -7.49 -7.05 -12.48
N TYR A 119 -6.20 -6.73 -12.53
CA TYR A 119 -5.14 -7.72 -12.75
C TYR A 119 -5.18 -8.84 -11.70
N LEU A 120 -5.25 -8.47 -10.42
CA LEU A 120 -5.25 -9.42 -9.31
C LEU A 120 -6.54 -10.26 -9.22
N GLU A 121 -7.66 -9.73 -9.68
CA GLU A 121 -8.94 -10.47 -9.74
C GLU A 121 -9.04 -11.37 -10.99
N SER A 122 -8.18 -11.19 -12.00
CA SER A 122 -8.19 -11.91 -13.28
C SER A 122 -7.03 -12.91 -13.42
N ASP A 123 -6.73 -13.65 -12.34
CA ASP A 123 -5.62 -14.62 -12.25
C ASP A 123 -4.19 -14.04 -12.40
N GLY A 124 -4.06 -12.71 -12.33
CA GLY A 124 -2.76 -12.05 -12.26
C GLY A 124 -1.99 -12.43 -10.99
N LYS A 125 -0.67 -12.59 -11.13
CA LYS A 125 0.19 -12.97 -10.01
C LYS A 125 0.67 -11.74 -9.25
N ALA A 126 0.28 -11.62 -8.00
CA ALA A 126 0.74 -10.52 -7.14
C ALA A 126 2.27 -10.44 -7.06
N GLU A 127 2.96 -11.58 -7.17
CA GLU A 127 4.42 -11.65 -7.20
C GLU A 127 5.03 -10.85 -8.36
N ASP A 128 4.41 -10.85 -9.54
CA ASP A 128 4.91 -10.13 -10.71
C ASP A 128 4.81 -8.60 -10.48
N LEU A 129 3.70 -8.15 -9.90
CA LEU A 129 3.52 -6.75 -9.46
C LEU A 129 4.52 -6.36 -8.36
N ILE A 130 4.67 -7.19 -7.34
CA ILE A 130 5.57 -6.95 -6.21
C ILE A 130 7.02 -6.89 -6.69
N HIS A 131 7.41 -7.75 -7.63
CA HIS A 131 8.75 -7.75 -8.22
C HIS A 131 9.00 -6.47 -9.00
N ALA A 132 8.08 -6.06 -9.87
CA ALA A 132 8.19 -4.83 -10.64
C ALA A 132 8.23 -3.59 -9.72
N ALA A 133 7.34 -3.53 -8.71
CA ALA A 133 7.34 -2.47 -7.71
C ALA A 133 8.71 -2.34 -7.03
N ARG A 134 9.30 -3.44 -6.56
CA ARG A 134 10.63 -3.44 -5.92
C ARG A 134 11.72 -2.90 -6.84
N GLN A 135 11.74 -3.34 -8.10
CA GLN A 135 12.72 -2.84 -9.07
C GLN A 135 12.56 -1.33 -9.27
N LEU A 136 11.32 -0.85 -9.43
CA LEU A 136 11.03 0.57 -9.58
C LEU A 136 11.39 1.37 -8.31
N THR A 137 11.16 0.85 -7.11
CA THR A 137 11.63 1.49 -5.87
C THR A 137 13.14 1.74 -5.89
N PHE A 138 13.93 0.76 -6.33
CA PHE A 138 15.39 0.96 -6.42
C PHE A 138 15.81 1.87 -7.57
N LEU A 139 15.07 1.89 -8.67
CA LEU A 139 15.41 2.72 -9.84
C LEU A 139 14.98 4.19 -9.68
N LYS A 140 13.83 4.42 -9.04
CA LYS A 140 13.12 5.70 -9.02
C LYS A 140 13.11 6.37 -7.64
N GLY A 141 13.16 5.58 -6.57
CA GLY A 141 13.16 6.08 -5.20
C GLY A 141 14.33 7.03 -4.96
N ASN A 142 14.03 8.18 -4.37
CA ASN A 142 15.03 9.23 -4.12
C ASN A 142 15.02 9.75 -2.69
N ASP A 143 14.03 9.35 -1.89
CA ASP A 143 13.98 9.66 -0.47
C ASP A 143 13.62 8.42 0.36
N SER A 144 13.99 8.46 1.64
CA SER A 144 13.67 7.40 2.62
C SER A 144 12.19 7.01 2.66
N HIS A 145 11.28 7.93 2.33
CA HIS A 145 9.84 7.66 2.27
C HIS A 145 9.47 6.65 1.19
N ASP A 146 10.13 6.67 0.03
CA ASP A 146 9.86 5.75 -1.08
C ASP A 146 10.18 4.31 -0.68
N TYR A 147 11.33 4.11 -0.04
CA TYR A 147 11.79 2.79 0.39
C TYR A 147 10.96 2.22 1.52
N LYS A 148 10.69 3.01 2.56
CA LYS A 148 9.93 2.53 3.73
C LYS A 148 8.48 2.22 3.36
N TYR A 149 7.88 3.06 2.52
CA TYR A 149 6.51 2.84 2.07
C TYR A 149 6.39 1.62 1.18
N SER A 150 7.22 1.55 0.13
CA SER A 150 7.19 0.41 -0.80
C SER A 150 7.47 -0.90 -0.05
N SER A 151 8.44 -0.91 0.87
CA SER A 151 8.73 -2.12 1.66
C SER A 151 7.54 -2.52 2.52
N ALA A 152 6.93 -1.57 3.25
CA ALA A 152 5.77 -1.81 4.10
C ALA A 152 4.58 -2.34 3.27
N ALA A 153 4.18 -1.62 2.21
CA ALA A 153 3.03 -1.99 1.39
C ALA A 153 3.17 -3.37 0.74
N LEU A 154 4.37 -3.72 0.27
CA LEU A 154 4.61 -5.01 -0.38
C LEU A 154 4.72 -6.17 0.63
N GLU A 155 5.17 -5.91 1.86
CA GLU A 155 5.13 -6.91 2.95
C GLU A 155 3.70 -7.14 3.44
N ASP A 156 2.94 -6.06 3.64
CA ASP A 156 1.59 -6.08 4.20
C ASP A 156 0.61 -6.93 3.40
N TYR A 157 0.79 -7.00 2.07
CA TYR A 157 0.00 -7.89 1.20
C TYR A 157 -0.09 -9.33 1.73
N TYR A 158 1.02 -9.86 2.26
CA TYR A 158 1.07 -11.23 2.78
C TYR A 158 0.54 -11.36 4.22
N ALA A 159 0.34 -10.24 4.93
CA ALA A 159 -0.21 -10.21 6.28
C ALA A 159 -1.73 -10.02 6.32
N ILE A 160 -2.33 -9.59 5.21
CA ILE A 160 -3.76 -9.34 5.06
C ILE A 160 -4.46 -10.61 4.57
N SER A 161 -5.69 -10.83 5.05
CA SER A 161 -6.50 -11.98 4.62
C SER A 161 -6.66 -12.05 3.08
N PRO A 162 -6.66 -13.24 2.47
CA PRO A 162 -6.68 -13.42 1.01
C PRO A 162 -7.81 -12.68 0.29
N GLU A 163 -8.97 -12.55 0.92
CA GLU A 163 -10.17 -11.92 0.36
C GLU A 163 -10.05 -10.39 0.28
N LEU A 164 -9.08 -9.80 0.99
CA LEU A 164 -8.94 -8.36 1.17
C LEU A 164 -7.62 -7.80 0.62
N ARG A 165 -6.58 -8.63 0.55
CA ARG A 165 -5.21 -8.20 0.19
C ARG A 165 -5.09 -7.60 -1.21
N ASN A 166 -5.94 -8.01 -2.16
CA ASN A 166 -5.91 -7.46 -3.52
C ASN A 166 -6.30 -5.98 -3.55
N ARG A 167 -7.35 -5.59 -2.79
CA ARG A 167 -7.75 -4.18 -2.64
C ARG A 167 -6.66 -3.35 -1.99
N TYR A 168 -6.00 -3.91 -0.98
CA TYR A 168 -4.88 -3.23 -0.32
C TYR A 168 -3.71 -2.97 -1.28
N LEU A 169 -3.28 -3.99 -2.03
CA LEU A 169 -2.16 -3.81 -2.97
C LEU A 169 -2.51 -2.84 -4.10
N ALA A 170 -3.76 -2.86 -4.57
CA ALA A 170 -4.25 -1.87 -5.52
C ALA A 170 -4.21 -0.45 -4.95
N ALA A 171 -4.75 -0.23 -3.75
CA ALA A 171 -4.68 1.05 -3.05
C ALA A 171 -3.23 1.54 -2.85
N ALA A 172 -2.29 0.62 -2.62
CA ALA A 172 -0.89 0.98 -2.41
C ALA A 172 -0.22 1.63 -3.64
N THR A 173 -0.72 1.37 -4.85
CA THR A 173 -0.13 1.89 -6.08
C THR A 173 -0.15 3.42 -6.19
N TYR A 174 -1.03 4.10 -5.45
CA TYR A 174 -1.09 5.56 -5.35
C TYR A 174 0.22 6.22 -4.90
N MET A 175 1.08 5.48 -4.21
CA MET A 175 2.35 5.98 -3.66
C MET A 175 3.54 5.10 -4.04
N LEU A 176 3.35 4.08 -4.88
CA LEU A 176 4.47 3.35 -5.49
C LEU A 176 5.07 4.19 -6.63
N PRO A 177 6.35 3.99 -6.98
CA PRO A 177 6.95 4.67 -8.12
C PRO A 177 6.41 4.13 -9.45
N GLY A 178 6.16 5.03 -10.40
CA GLY A 178 5.80 4.69 -11.76
C GLY A 178 7.02 4.41 -12.65
N LYS A 179 6.80 3.66 -13.73
CA LYS A 179 7.83 3.36 -14.74
C LYS A 179 8.43 4.63 -15.37
N ASN A 180 7.57 5.63 -15.55
CA ASN A 180 7.89 6.90 -16.20
C ASN A 180 8.42 7.97 -15.23
N ASP A 181 8.52 7.66 -13.94
CA ASP A 181 9.14 8.56 -12.97
C ASP A 181 10.62 8.75 -13.30
N ARG A 182 11.18 9.87 -12.85
CA ARG A 182 12.60 10.17 -13.02
C ARG A 182 13.45 9.13 -12.28
N ASP A 183 14.47 8.59 -12.95
CA ASP A 183 15.48 7.76 -12.29
C ASP A 183 16.19 8.53 -11.19
N ASN A 184 16.56 7.83 -10.12
CA ASN A 184 17.38 8.44 -9.09
C ASN A 184 18.79 8.74 -9.62
N SER A 185 19.43 9.76 -9.05
CA SER A 185 20.74 10.23 -9.53
C SER A 185 21.85 9.21 -9.34
N LEU A 186 21.70 8.28 -8.38
CA LEU A 186 22.67 7.21 -8.17
C LEU A 186 22.67 6.21 -9.33
N VAL A 187 21.49 5.86 -9.86
CA VAL A 187 21.34 4.97 -11.02
C VAL A 187 22.01 5.56 -12.25
N THR A 188 21.82 6.86 -12.50
CA THR A 188 22.53 7.55 -13.58
C THR A 188 24.04 7.45 -13.41
N ARG A 189 24.56 7.75 -12.22
CA ARG A 189 26.00 7.68 -11.91
C ARG A 189 26.57 6.25 -12.04
N VAL A 190 25.80 5.23 -11.66
CA VAL A 190 26.20 3.83 -11.81
C VAL A 190 26.28 3.44 -13.28
N ARG A 191 25.31 3.83 -14.11
CA ARG A 191 25.35 3.57 -15.56
C ARG A 191 26.52 4.28 -16.23
N GLU A 192 26.77 5.54 -15.88
CA GLU A 192 27.92 6.31 -16.37
C GLU A 192 29.26 5.69 -15.98
N ALA A 193 29.37 5.10 -14.78
CA ALA A 193 30.60 4.45 -14.31
C ALA A 193 30.87 3.08 -14.96
N LEU A 194 29.85 2.45 -15.55
CA LEU A 194 29.93 1.12 -16.19
C LEU A 194 29.96 1.20 -17.74
N ALA A 195 29.80 2.39 -18.31
CA ALA A 195 29.88 2.65 -19.74
C ALA A 195 31.33 2.84 -20.21
#